data_AF-A0A914SCC6-F1
#
_entry.id   AF-A0A914SCC6-F1
#
_cell.length_a   1.000
_cell.length_b   1.000
_cell.length_c   1.000
_cell.angle_alpha   90.00
_cell.angle_beta   90.00
_cell.angle_gamma   90.00
#
_symmetry.space_group_name_H-M   'P 1'
#
loop_
_entity.id
_entity.type
_entity.pdbx_description
1 polymer ?
#
loop_
_entity_poly.entity_id
_entity_poly.type
_entity_poly.pdbx_seq_one_letter_code
_entity_poly.pdbx_strand_id
1 'polypeptide(L)'
;MSEKMHSVTTLNVREITIKAVTVFTDRAEINRTFTVSLKPGMNEIKLQNIPGRIDEDSIRVNGKGLAVIHEVKFEIEEINIENSELPKIGENSVTGHGSNLVSFNEASETSLEKFFEYHERKCIELNEKMRDTAQNISTLDLEVNQTNAEINRFRMDIGRNCIISIEIENKNAENDEVEITVTYNGAPNICPNKKG
;
A
#
# COMPACT_ATOMS: atom_id res chain seq x y z
N MET A 1 29.68 27.55 -31.86
CA MET A 1 29.33 26.69 -30.71
C MET A 1 27.95 26.15 -30.99
N SER A 2 27.80 24.90 -31.45
CA SER A 2 26.49 24.34 -31.78
C SER A 2 25.80 23.87 -30.50
N GLU A 3 24.59 24.36 -30.25
CA GLU A 3 23.67 23.76 -29.30
C GLU A 3 23.52 22.28 -29.61
N LYS A 4 23.93 21.40 -28.67
CA LYS A 4 23.63 19.98 -28.77
C LYS A 4 22.12 19.85 -28.61
N MET A 5 21.45 19.44 -29.68
CA MET A 5 20.01 19.21 -29.70
C MET A 5 19.70 18.01 -28.81
N HIS A 6 19.29 18.28 -27.57
CA HIS A 6 18.89 17.27 -26.58
C HIS A 6 17.41 16.95 -26.78
N SER A 7 17.08 15.71 -27.13
CA SER A 7 15.70 15.29 -27.35
C SER A 7 15.21 14.43 -26.19
N VAL A 8 14.15 14.85 -25.50
CA VAL A 8 13.56 14.10 -24.39
C VAL A 8 12.32 13.34 -24.87
N THR A 9 12.22 12.06 -24.53
CA THR A 9 11.07 11.19 -24.82
C THR A 9 10.58 10.52 -23.53
N THR A 10 9.32 10.74 -23.18
CA THR A 10 8.72 10.16 -21.97
C THR A 10 7.77 9.04 -22.34
N LEU A 11 7.89 7.90 -21.66
CA LEU A 11 7.09 6.70 -21.88
C LEU A 11 6.47 6.24 -20.56
N ASN A 12 5.19 5.84 -20.60
CA ASN A 12 4.51 5.26 -19.45
C ASN A 12 4.73 3.74 -19.43
N VAL A 13 5.27 3.21 -18.34
CA VAL A 13 5.51 1.76 -18.21
C VAL A 13 4.24 0.92 -18.35
N ARG A 14 3.06 1.46 -18.04
CA ARG A 14 1.78 0.75 -18.16
C ARG A 14 1.36 0.52 -19.61
N GLU A 15 1.86 1.34 -20.53
CA GLU A 15 1.59 1.25 -21.96
C GLU A 15 2.62 0.35 -22.68
N ILE A 16 3.72 0.01 -22.00
CA ILE A 16 4.77 -0.85 -22.53
C ILE A 16 4.47 -2.30 -22.21
N THR A 17 4.54 -3.15 -23.23
CA THR A 17 4.33 -4.60 -23.09
C THR A 17 5.45 -5.24 -22.25
N ILE A 18 5.07 -6.10 -21.31
CA ILE A 18 6.01 -6.93 -20.58
C ILE A 18 6.44 -8.07 -21.49
N LYS A 19 7.74 -8.18 -21.76
CA LYS A 19 8.30 -9.24 -22.60
C LYS A 19 8.39 -10.56 -21.83
N ALA A 20 8.85 -10.51 -20.58
CA ALA A 20 8.97 -11.68 -19.73
C ALA A 20 8.95 -11.29 -18.25
N VAL A 21 8.50 -12.23 -17.41
CA VAL A 21 8.64 -12.17 -15.96
C VAL A 21 9.23 -13.50 -15.48
N THR A 22 10.33 -13.44 -14.74
CA THR A 22 10.98 -14.60 -14.14
C THR A 22 10.86 -14.50 -12.63
N VAL A 23 10.14 -15.45 -12.01
CA VAL A 23 9.91 -15.46 -10.58
C VAL A 23 10.92 -16.35 -9.88
N PHE A 24 11.66 -15.78 -8.94
CA PHE A 24 12.56 -16.47 -8.01
C PHE A 24 11.89 -16.58 -6.64
N THR A 25 12.56 -17.28 -5.71
CA THR A 25 12.06 -17.46 -4.34
C THR A 25 11.89 -16.16 -3.57
N ASP A 26 12.74 -15.18 -3.83
CA ASP A 26 12.85 -13.92 -3.08
C ASP A 26 12.46 -12.68 -3.90
N ARG A 27 12.38 -12.79 -5.23
CA ARG A 27 12.14 -11.65 -6.13
C ARG A 27 11.48 -12.08 -7.43
N ALA A 28 10.94 -11.11 -8.16
CA ALA A 28 10.51 -11.29 -9.55
C ALA A 28 11.32 -10.35 -10.44
N GLU A 29 11.98 -10.90 -11.46
CA GLU A 29 12.66 -10.13 -12.50
C GLU A 29 11.67 -9.83 -13.62
N ILE A 30 11.51 -8.55 -13.96
CA ILE A 30 10.63 -8.07 -15.03
C ILE A 30 11.50 -7.59 -16.19
N ASN A 31 11.17 -8.03 -17.40
CA ASN A 31 11.80 -7.61 -18.63
C ASN A 31 10.78 -6.88 -19.51
N ARG A 32 11.03 -5.61 -19.81
CA ARG A 32 10.21 -4.79 -20.73
C ARG A 32 11.03 -4.40 -21.93
N THR A 33 10.40 -4.45 -23.11
CA THR A 33 11.05 -4.07 -24.36
C THR A 33 10.15 -3.10 -25.10
N PHE A 34 10.73 -2.03 -25.63
CA PHE A 34 10.04 -1.01 -26.41
C PHE A 34 10.99 -0.44 -27.46
N THR A 35 10.40 0.16 -28.48
CA THR A 35 11.14 0.76 -29.59
C THR A 35 10.98 2.27 -29.54
N VAL A 36 12.07 3.00 -29.79
CA VAL A 36 12.09 4.47 -29.78
C VAL A 36 12.88 5.00 -30.97
N SER A 37 12.40 6.09 -31.57
CA SER A 37 13.12 6.81 -32.63
C SER A 37 14.00 7.89 -32.01
N LEU A 38 15.32 7.70 -32.09
CA LEU A 38 16.33 8.61 -31.54
C LEU A 38 16.72 9.66 -32.58
N LYS A 39 16.69 10.94 -32.22
CA LYS A 39 17.22 12.00 -33.09
C LYS A 39 18.75 11.98 -33.11
N PRO A 40 19.41 12.46 -34.18
CA PRO A 40 20.85 12.65 -34.20
C PRO A 40 21.36 13.42 -32.98
N GLY A 41 22.37 12.90 -32.29
CA GLY A 41 22.91 13.48 -31.06
C GLY A 41 22.38 12.86 -29.78
N MET A 42 22.30 13.66 -28.71
CA MET A 42 21.91 13.21 -27.37
C MET A 42 20.40 13.13 -27.21
N ASN A 43 19.94 12.04 -26.63
CA ASN A 43 18.54 11.80 -26.31
C ASN A 43 18.43 11.35 -24.85
N GLU A 44 17.32 11.70 -24.23
CA GLU A 44 16.96 11.25 -22.88
C GLU A 44 15.60 10.54 -22.94
N ILE A 45 15.56 9.32 -22.43
CA ILE A 45 14.35 8.51 -22.40
C ILE A 45 13.91 8.36 -20.95
N LYS A 46 12.71 8.80 -20.62
CA LYS A 46 12.13 8.71 -19.27
C LYS A 46 11.04 7.66 -19.23
N LEU A 47 11.26 6.56 -18.52
CA LEU A 47 10.25 5.57 -18.18
C LEU A 47 9.59 5.94 -16.87
N GLN A 48 8.32 6.33 -16.92
CA GLN A 48 7.54 6.77 -15.76
C GLN A 48 6.53 5.72 -15.31
N ASN A 49 6.01 5.91 -14.09
CA ASN A 49 4.99 5.06 -13.47
C ASN A 49 5.44 3.61 -13.28
N ILE A 50 6.74 3.43 -13.00
CA ILE A 50 7.24 2.15 -12.53
C ILE A 50 6.72 1.96 -11.11
N PRO A 51 6.25 0.76 -10.74
CA PRO A 51 5.81 0.48 -9.38
C PRO A 51 6.87 0.90 -8.35
N GLY A 52 6.45 1.59 -7.27
CA GLY A 52 7.32 2.21 -6.27
C GLY A 52 8.23 1.27 -5.45
N ARG A 53 8.26 -0.02 -5.80
CA ARG A 53 8.88 -1.11 -5.04
C ARG A 53 9.77 -1.95 -5.96
N ILE A 54 10.77 -1.30 -6.57
CA ILE A 54 11.80 -1.97 -7.38
C ILE A 54 13.17 -1.85 -6.70
N ASP A 55 14.04 -2.80 -7.00
CA ASP A 55 15.42 -2.80 -6.56
C ASP A 55 16.27 -1.98 -7.54
N GLU A 56 16.77 -0.82 -7.10
CA GLU A 56 17.54 0.13 -7.93
C GLU A 56 18.79 -0.53 -8.53
N ASP A 57 19.52 -1.31 -7.73
CA ASP A 57 20.76 -1.97 -8.14
C ASP A 57 20.52 -3.07 -9.18
N SER A 58 19.27 -3.51 -9.34
CA SER A 58 18.88 -4.53 -10.32
C SER A 58 18.59 -3.99 -11.72
N ILE A 59 18.50 -2.65 -11.87
CA ILE A 59 18.14 -2.00 -13.12
C ILE A 59 19.26 -2.25 -14.15
N ARG A 60 18.89 -2.87 -15.26
CA ARG A 60 19.78 -3.09 -16.41
C ARG A 60 19.08 -2.62 -17.67
N VAL A 61 19.82 -1.88 -18.49
CA VAL A 61 19.33 -1.33 -19.77
C VAL A 61 20.20 -1.88 -20.89
N ASN A 62 19.57 -2.49 -21.88
CA ASN A 62 20.22 -2.99 -23.08
C ASN A 62 19.57 -2.36 -24.32
N GLY A 63 20.38 -1.81 -25.22
CA GLY A 63 19.93 -1.33 -26.52
C GLY A 63 20.37 -2.26 -27.64
N LYS A 64 19.50 -2.51 -28.63
CA LYS A 64 19.88 -3.10 -29.92
C LYS A 64 19.87 -2.00 -30.98
N GLY A 65 21.05 -1.63 -31.44
CA GLY A 65 21.25 -0.56 -32.43
C GLY A 65 22.69 -0.05 -32.39
N LEU A 66 22.95 1.04 -33.12
CA LEU A 66 24.27 1.70 -33.12
C LEU A 66 24.39 2.82 -32.09
N ALA A 67 23.30 3.12 -31.39
CA ALA A 67 23.27 4.13 -30.35
C ALA A 67 24.05 3.68 -29.09
N VAL A 68 24.66 4.65 -28.41
CA VAL A 68 25.52 4.43 -27.25
C VAL A 68 24.83 4.95 -25.99
N ILE A 69 24.58 4.08 -25.02
CA ILE A 69 24.05 4.46 -23.71
C ILE A 69 25.17 5.12 -22.91
N HIS A 70 24.93 6.32 -22.40
CA HIS A 70 25.88 7.07 -21.58
C HIS A 70 25.59 6.93 -20.10
N GLU A 71 24.32 7.07 -19.71
CA GLU A 71 23.94 7.08 -18.29
C GLU A 71 22.54 6.49 -18.08
N VAL A 72 22.34 5.85 -16.93
CA VAL A 72 21.03 5.41 -16.45
C VAL A 72 20.85 5.97 -15.05
N LYS A 73 19.76 6.71 -14.84
CA LYS A 73 19.39 7.31 -13.54
C LYS A 73 18.08 6.72 -13.06
N PHE A 74 17.97 6.60 -11.74
CA PHE A 74 16.75 6.19 -11.06
C PHE A 74 16.30 7.31 -10.12
N GLU A 75 15.02 7.67 -10.21
CA GLU A 75 14.41 8.75 -9.42
C GLU A 75 13.09 8.26 -8.81
N ILE A 76 12.80 8.71 -7.59
CA ILE A 76 11.54 8.44 -6.89
C ILE A 76 10.86 9.78 -6.61
N GLU A 77 9.61 9.94 -7.07
CA GLU A 77 8.76 11.08 -6.76
C GLU A 77 7.63 10.66 -5.80
N GLU A 78 7.36 11.47 -4.77
CA GLU A 78 6.26 11.25 -3.83
C GLU A 78 4.95 11.90 -4.32
N ILE A 79 3.87 11.13 -4.36
CA ILE A 79 2.51 11.59 -4.70
C ILE A 79 1.77 11.85 -3.39
N ASN A 80 1.50 13.12 -3.09
CA ASN A 80 0.85 13.54 -1.86
C ASN A 80 -0.67 13.36 -1.96
N ILE A 81 -1.23 12.37 -1.25
CA ILE A 81 -2.68 12.14 -1.15
C ILE A 81 -3.13 12.63 0.23
N GLU A 82 -3.52 13.90 0.32
CA GLU A 82 -3.94 14.52 1.59
C GLU A 82 -5.29 13.97 2.11
N ASN A 83 -5.41 13.95 3.44
CA ASN A 83 -6.27 13.07 4.23
C ASN A 83 -7.67 13.65 4.51
N SER A 84 -8.71 12.80 4.52
CA SER A 84 -10.05 13.14 5.03
C SER A 84 -10.14 12.87 6.54
N GLU A 85 -10.42 13.92 7.32
CA GLU A 85 -10.53 13.88 8.79
C GLU A 85 -11.76 13.11 9.30
N LEU A 86 -11.60 12.38 10.41
CA LEU A 86 -12.68 11.67 11.12
C LEU A 86 -13.33 12.57 12.21
N PRO A 87 -14.66 12.47 12.43
CA PRO A 87 -15.38 13.28 13.42
C PRO A 87 -15.31 12.67 14.83
N LYS A 88 -15.17 13.52 15.86
CA LYS A 88 -15.19 13.14 17.27
C LYS A 88 -16.63 13.11 17.81
N ILE A 89 -16.98 12.06 18.54
CA ILE A 89 -18.29 11.88 19.23
C ILE A 89 -18.09 12.12 20.73
N GLY A 90 -19.05 12.83 21.35
CA GLY A 90 -19.00 13.33 22.73
C GLY A 90 -19.58 12.42 23.81
N GLU A 91 -19.51 12.89 25.06
CA GLU A 91 -20.00 12.18 26.25
C GLU A 91 -21.10 13.00 26.97
N ASN A 92 -22.18 12.34 27.39
CA ASN A 92 -23.16 12.87 28.34
C ASN A 92 -23.49 11.80 29.40
N SER A 93 -23.45 12.17 30.69
CA SER A 93 -23.79 11.33 31.85
C SER A 93 -25.10 11.80 32.51
N VAL A 94 -25.94 10.86 32.99
CA VAL A 94 -27.15 11.15 33.79
C VAL A 94 -27.16 10.28 35.06
N THR A 95 -27.59 10.85 36.20
CA THR A 95 -27.71 10.19 37.52
C THR A 95 -29.16 10.28 38.06
N GLY A 96 -29.58 9.31 38.89
CA GLY A 96 -30.86 9.34 39.61
C GLY A 96 -30.87 8.46 40.87
N HIS A 97 -31.41 8.99 41.97
CA HIS A 97 -31.58 8.37 43.30
C HIS A 97 -33.08 8.33 43.70
N GLY A 98 -33.52 7.29 44.40
CA GLY A 98 -34.82 7.29 45.10
C GLY A 98 -35.12 5.99 45.86
N SER A 99 -35.33 6.08 47.17
CA SER A 99 -35.57 4.96 48.11
C SER A 99 -37.01 4.94 48.65
N ASN A 100 -37.69 3.79 48.62
CA ASN A 100 -38.97 3.52 49.30
C ASN A 100 -38.86 2.29 50.21
N LEU A 101 -39.43 2.35 51.42
CA LEU A 101 -39.44 1.29 52.45
C LEU A 101 -40.72 0.43 52.35
N VAL A 102 -40.57 -0.89 52.30
CA VAL A 102 -41.66 -1.88 52.06
C VAL A 102 -41.79 -2.83 53.26
N SER A 103 -43.02 -3.18 53.68
CA SER A 103 -43.31 -4.14 54.76
C SER A 103 -43.52 -5.57 54.23
N PHE A 104 -42.92 -6.56 54.88
CA PHE A 104 -42.86 -7.96 54.42
C PHE A 104 -43.80 -8.89 55.21
N ASN A 105 -44.54 -9.76 54.49
CA ASN A 105 -45.23 -10.96 54.97
C ASN A 105 -44.65 -12.24 54.32
N GLU A 106 -45.00 -13.43 54.80
CA GLU A 106 -44.43 -14.72 54.33
C GLU A 106 -44.67 -14.99 52.82
N ALA A 107 -45.80 -14.55 52.25
CA ALA A 107 -46.06 -14.65 50.81
C ALA A 107 -45.21 -13.67 49.98
N SER A 108 -44.84 -12.52 50.56
CA SER A 108 -43.92 -11.55 49.96
C SER A 108 -42.48 -12.05 50.03
N GLU A 109 -42.12 -12.86 51.02
CA GLU A 109 -40.80 -13.46 51.18
C GLU A 109 -40.50 -14.45 50.04
N THR A 110 -41.41 -15.41 49.78
CA THR A 110 -41.26 -16.32 48.63
C THR A 110 -41.27 -15.61 47.27
N SER A 111 -41.99 -14.49 47.16
CA SER A 111 -42.01 -13.68 45.92
C SER A 111 -40.70 -12.90 45.73
N LEU A 112 -40.09 -12.44 46.83
CA LEU A 112 -38.79 -11.78 46.83
C LEU A 112 -37.66 -12.76 46.55
N GLU A 113 -37.70 -13.97 47.10
CA GLU A 113 -36.73 -15.03 46.78
C GLU A 113 -36.70 -15.30 45.27
N LYS A 114 -37.87 -15.51 44.66
CA LYS A 114 -37.98 -15.70 43.20
C LYS A 114 -37.50 -14.48 42.41
N PHE A 115 -37.73 -13.27 42.93
CA PHE A 115 -37.25 -12.03 42.33
C PHE A 115 -35.71 -11.96 42.38
N PHE A 116 -35.11 -12.24 43.54
CA PHE A 116 -33.66 -12.26 43.72
C PHE A 116 -33.00 -13.34 42.85
N GLU A 117 -33.50 -14.58 42.86
CA GLU A 117 -33.01 -15.67 42.00
C GLU A 117 -33.06 -15.30 40.51
N TYR A 118 -34.17 -14.69 40.06
CA TYR A 118 -34.31 -14.24 38.68
C TYR A 118 -33.28 -13.15 38.32
N HIS A 119 -33.07 -12.18 39.21
CA HIS A 119 -32.12 -11.09 39.00
C HIS A 119 -30.67 -11.57 39.07
N GLU A 120 -30.34 -12.48 39.98
CA GLU A 120 -29.02 -13.13 40.06
C GLU A 120 -28.68 -13.84 38.75
N ARG A 121 -29.60 -14.67 38.23
CA ARG A 121 -29.42 -15.36 36.95
C ARG A 121 -29.24 -14.39 35.79
N LYS A 122 -30.03 -13.31 35.74
CA LYS A 122 -29.89 -12.30 34.69
C LYS A 122 -28.58 -11.51 34.77
N CYS A 123 -28.07 -11.23 35.97
CA CYS A 123 -26.77 -10.60 36.13
C CYS A 123 -25.63 -11.48 35.61
N ILE A 124 -25.70 -12.79 35.85
CA ILE A 124 -24.73 -13.76 35.32
C ILE A 124 -24.77 -13.77 33.79
N GLU A 125 -25.96 -13.93 33.20
CA GLU A 125 -26.13 -13.95 31.74
C GLU A 125 -25.66 -12.63 31.08
N LEU A 126 -25.95 -11.49 31.71
CA LEU A 126 -25.53 -10.19 31.21
C LEU A 126 -24.01 -10.04 31.26
N ASN A 127 -23.37 -10.50 32.34
CA ASN A 127 -21.91 -10.45 32.49
C ASN A 127 -21.20 -11.37 31.49
N GLU A 128 -21.75 -12.54 31.19
CA GLU A 128 -21.25 -13.42 30.13
C GLU A 128 -21.33 -12.72 28.77
N LYS A 129 -22.49 -12.17 28.42
CA LYS A 129 -22.66 -11.39 27.18
C LYS A 129 -21.72 -10.19 27.10
N MET A 130 -21.51 -9.49 28.22
CA MET A 130 -20.54 -8.40 28.30
C MET A 130 -19.12 -8.88 28.04
N ARG A 131 -18.73 -10.03 28.59
CA ARG A 131 -17.41 -10.63 28.38
C ARG A 131 -17.21 -11.00 26.92
N ASP A 132 -18.19 -11.67 26.30
CA ASP A 132 -18.13 -12.06 24.90
C ASP A 132 -18.06 -10.82 23.98
N THR A 133 -18.87 -9.80 24.28
CA THR A 133 -18.85 -8.53 23.54
C THR A 133 -17.51 -7.83 23.68
N ALA A 134 -16.92 -7.80 24.88
CA ALA A 134 -15.60 -7.21 25.10
C ALA A 134 -14.49 -7.96 24.35
N GLN A 135 -14.55 -9.29 24.29
CA GLN A 135 -13.61 -10.09 23.49
C GLN A 135 -13.76 -9.83 21.99
N ASN A 136 -14.99 -9.70 21.50
CA ASN A 136 -15.25 -9.35 20.10
C ASN A 136 -14.71 -7.95 19.76
N ILE A 137 -14.91 -6.97 20.64
CA ILE A 137 -14.34 -5.62 20.49
C ILE A 137 -12.81 -5.69 20.38
N SER A 138 -12.17 -6.40 21.31
CA SER A 138 -10.71 -6.55 21.30
C SER A 138 -10.19 -7.25 20.03
N THR A 139 -10.96 -8.19 19.48
CA THR A 139 -10.57 -8.91 18.25
C THR A 139 -10.71 -7.99 17.04
N LEU A 140 -11.81 -7.25 16.95
CA LEU A 140 -12.03 -6.25 15.90
C LEU A 140 -10.97 -5.14 15.93
N ASP A 141 -10.57 -4.68 17.12
CA ASP A 141 -9.49 -3.69 17.26
C ASP A 141 -8.17 -4.21 16.68
N LEU A 142 -7.85 -5.49 16.89
CA LEU A 142 -6.67 -6.10 16.29
C LEU A 142 -6.78 -6.15 14.76
N GLU A 143 -7.92 -6.53 14.22
CA GLU A 143 -8.17 -6.57 12.78
C GLU A 143 -8.12 -5.17 12.13
N VAL A 144 -8.67 -4.16 12.79
CA VAL A 144 -8.60 -2.76 12.36
C VAL A 144 -7.16 -2.29 12.30
N ASN A 145 -6.38 -2.57 13.35
CA ASN A 145 -4.97 -2.20 13.39
C ASN A 145 -4.14 -2.90 12.31
N GLN A 146 -4.40 -4.18 12.06
CA GLN A 146 -3.76 -4.93 10.98
C GLN A 146 -4.12 -4.33 9.61
N THR A 147 -5.40 -4.09 9.37
CA THR A 147 -5.88 -3.50 8.11
C THR A 147 -5.30 -2.11 7.88
N ASN A 148 -5.22 -1.27 8.92
CA ASN A 148 -4.60 0.04 8.85
C ASN A 148 -3.10 -0.05 8.51
N ALA A 149 -2.38 -1.02 9.06
CA ALA A 149 -0.98 -1.26 8.70
C ALA A 149 -0.84 -1.68 7.22
N GLU A 150 -1.75 -2.50 6.72
CA GLU A 150 -1.80 -2.88 5.30
C GLU A 150 -2.14 -1.69 4.40
N ILE A 151 -3.14 -0.88 4.75
CA ILE A 151 -3.49 0.35 4.03
C ILE A 151 -2.30 1.29 3.96
N ASN A 152 -1.60 1.51 5.07
CA ASN A 152 -0.41 2.36 5.10
C ASN A 152 0.71 1.81 4.22
N ARG A 153 0.91 0.49 4.18
CA ARG A 153 1.85 -0.16 3.27
C ARG A 153 1.46 0.10 1.80
N PHE A 154 0.21 -0.13 1.43
CA PHE A 154 -0.26 0.13 0.06
C PHE A 154 -0.18 1.60 -0.33
N ARG A 155 -0.48 2.52 0.59
CA ARG A 155 -0.31 3.96 0.37
C ARG A 155 1.14 4.33 0.10
N MET A 156 2.10 3.73 0.80
CA MET A 156 3.52 3.96 0.52
C MET A 156 3.93 3.46 -0.87
N ASP A 157 3.38 2.34 -1.34
CA ASP A 157 3.70 1.78 -2.66
C ASP A 157 3.01 2.55 -3.80
N ILE A 158 1.80 3.04 -3.59
CA ILE A 158 1.03 3.84 -4.57
C ILE A 158 1.52 5.30 -4.61
N GLY A 159 1.98 5.82 -3.48
CA GLY A 159 2.49 7.18 -3.33
C GLY A 159 3.89 7.39 -3.91
N ARG A 160 4.52 6.37 -4.51
CA ARG A 160 5.85 6.49 -5.12
C ARG A 160 5.77 6.25 -6.62
N ASN A 161 6.13 7.26 -7.39
CA ASN A 161 6.35 7.15 -8.82
C ASN A 161 7.85 6.94 -9.07
N CYS A 162 8.22 5.74 -9.47
CA CYS A 162 9.60 5.47 -9.87
C CYS A 162 9.80 5.82 -11.36
N ILE A 163 10.90 6.52 -11.63
CA ILE A 163 11.31 6.95 -12.97
C ILE A 163 12.70 6.38 -13.28
N ILE A 164 12.86 5.77 -14.45
CA ILE A 164 14.18 5.41 -15.01
C ILE A 164 14.47 6.36 -16.17
N SER A 165 15.55 7.13 -16.07
CA SER A 165 16.01 8.03 -17.12
C SER A 165 17.25 7.45 -17.80
N ILE A 166 17.23 7.34 -19.12
CA ILE A 166 18.31 6.76 -19.93
C ILE A 166 18.85 7.84 -20.85
N GLU A 167 20.11 8.22 -20.67
CA GLU A 167 20.83 9.11 -21.58
C GLU A 167 21.52 8.28 -22.66
N ILE A 168 21.16 8.53 -23.92
CA ILE A 168 21.59 7.72 -25.07
C ILE A 168 21.93 8.63 -26.27
N GLU A 169 23.05 8.34 -26.92
CA GLU A 169 23.53 9.08 -28.08
C GLU A 169 23.30 8.29 -29.37
N ASN A 170 22.57 8.88 -30.30
CA ASN A 170 22.54 8.43 -31.67
C ASN A 170 23.65 9.13 -32.47
N LYS A 171 24.65 8.36 -32.90
CA LYS A 171 25.79 8.86 -33.69
C LYS A 171 25.49 8.95 -35.19
N ASN A 172 24.33 8.48 -35.64
CA ASN A 172 23.92 8.60 -37.03
C ASN A 172 23.46 10.03 -37.33
N ALA A 173 23.60 10.43 -38.60
CA ALA A 173 23.13 11.73 -39.08
C ALA A 173 21.60 11.79 -39.27
N GLU A 174 20.94 10.64 -39.18
CA GLU A 174 19.49 10.47 -39.33
C GLU A 174 18.89 9.86 -38.07
N ASN A 175 17.56 9.89 -37.97
CA ASN A 175 16.86 9.24 -36.87
C ASN A 175 17.10 7.73 -36.90
N ASP A 176 17.43 7.15 -35.76
CA ASP A 176 17.67 5.71 -35.62
C ASP A 176 16.58 5.08 -34.74
N GLU A 177 16.01 3.97 -35.20
CA GLU A 177 14.99 3.25 -34.45
C GLU A 177 15.67 2.15 -33.64
N VAL A 178 15.67 2.32 -32.31
CA VAL A 178 16.42 1.45 -31.39
C VAL A 178 15.45 0.68 -30.51
N GLU A 179 15.62 -0.64 -30.47
CA GLU A 179 14.91 -1.50 -29.51
C GLU A 179 15.66 -1.46 -28.17
N ILE A 180 14.98 -1.03 -27.12
CA ILE A 180 15.52 -0.94 -25.76
C ILE A 180 14.82 -1.95 -24.89
N THR A 181 15.60 -2.71 -24.13
CA THR A 181 15.12 -3.62 -23.10
C THR A 181 15.57 -3.14 -21.74
N VAL A 182 14.62 -2.94 -20.84
CA VAL A 182 14.85 -2.59 -19.45
C VAL A 182 14.45 -3.76 -18.57
N THR A 183 15.40 -4.20 -17.74
CA THR A 183 15.23 -5.29 -16.79
C THR A 183 15.35 -4.73 -15.38
N TYR A 184 14.45 -5.11 -14.49
CA TYR A 184 14.48 -4.72 -13.08
C TYR A 184 13.77 -5.75 -12.22
N ASN A 185 14.16 -5.86 -10.96
CA ASN A 185 13.54 -6.74 -9.99
C ASN A 185 12.49 -5.98 -9.16
N GLY A 186 11.37 -6.62 -8.90
CA GLY A 186 10.50 -6.22 -7.80
C GLY A 186 11.24 -6.40 -6.48
N ALA A 187 11.17 -5.41 -5.59
CA ALA A 187 11.81 -5.50 -4.29
C ALA A 187 11.25 -6.70 -3.50
N PRO A 188 12.09 -7.41 -2.73
CA PRO A 188 11.69 -8.61 -2.04
C PRO A 188 10.46 -8.35 -1.16
N ASN A 189 9.46 -9.22 -1.28
CA ASN A 189 8.29 -9.20 -0.41
C ASN A 189 8.76 -9.49 1.02
N ILE A 190 9.00 -8.43 1.79
CA ILE A 190 9.08 -8.51 3.25
C ILE A 190 7.63 -8.68 3.73
N CYS A 191 7.05 -9.85 3.43
CA CYS A 191 5.93 -10.36 4.19
C CYS A 191 6.53 -10.79 5.53
N PRO A 192 6.16 -10.16 6.66
CA PRO A 192 6.54 -10.71 7.95
C PRO A 192 5.97 -12.13 7.99
N ASN A 193 6.84 -13.12 8.21
CA ASN A 193 6.44 -14.50 8.44
C ASN A 193 5.24 -14.50 9.40
N LYS A 194 4.08 -14.98 8.93
CA LYS A 194 3.06 -15.49 9.83
C LYS A 194 3.71 -16.68 10.53
N LYS A 195 4.29 -16.45 11.71
CA LYS A 195 4.73 -17.53 12.59
C LYS A 195 3.49 -18.38 12.87
N GLY A 196 3.56 -19.66 12.47
CA GLY A 196 2.59 -20.68 12.84
C GLY A 196 2.67 -21.04 14.32
#